data_AF-A0A435F4J1-F1
#
_entry.id   AF-A0A435F4J1-F1
#
_cell.length_a   1.000
_cell.length_b   1.000
_cell.length_c   1.000
_cell.angle_alpha   90.00
_cell.angle_beta   90.00
_cell.angle_gamma   90.00
#
_symmetry.space_group_name_H-M   'P 1'
#
loop_
_entity.id
_entity.type
_entity.pdbx_description
1 polymer ?
#
loop_
_entity_poly.entity_id
_entity_poly.type
_entity_poly.pdbx_seq_one_letter_code
_entity_poly.pdbx_strand_id
1 'polypeptide(L)' 'MLSAPVLLADSHDLDLFQSGTDSLDQWLRRRARANQVSGASRTYVIAEGT' A
#
# COMPACT_ATOMS: atom_id res chain seq x y z
N MET A 1 2.86 3.56 17.16
CA MET A 1 1.45 3.12 17.37
C MET A 1 0.80 3.05 15.99
N LEU A 2 -0.01 2.03 15.68
CA LEU A 2 -0.64 1.93 14.36
C LEU A 2 -1.79 2.93 14.23
N SER A 3 -1.91 3.57 13.07
CA SER A 3 -3.02 4.47 12.73
C SER A 3 -4.28 3.69 12.37
N ALA A 4 -5.41 4.40 12.26
CA ALA A 4 -6.58 3.83 11.60
C ALA A 4 -6.26 3.49 10.13
N PRO A 5 -6.98 2.53 9.51
CA PRO A 5 -6.83 2.25 8.09
C PRO A 5 -7.12 3.50 7.23
N VAL A 6 -6.22 3.80 6.29
CA VAL A 6 -6.34 4.93 5.36
C VAL A 6 -6.12 4.47 3.92
N LEU A 7 -6.56 5.27 2.95
CA LEU A 7 -6.26 5.00 1.54
C LEU A 7 -4.76 5.09 1.28
N LEU A 8 -4.24 4.17 0.46
CA LEU A 8 -2.85 4.20 0.03
C LEU A 8 -2.56 5.53 -0.70
N ALA A 9 -1.52 6.20 -0.23
CA ALA A 9 -1.02 7.50 -0.70
C ALA A 9 0.50 7.46 -0.87
N ASP A 10 1.05 8.39 -1.64
CA ASP A 10 2.50 8.44 -1.95
C ASP A 10 3.39 8.69 -0.72
N SER A 11 2.79 9.13 0.39
CA SER A 11 3.47 9.31 1.68
C SER A 11 3.74 8.01 2.44
N HIS A 12 3.16 6.88 2.01
CA HIS A 12 3.39 5.61 2.69
C HIS A 12 4.68 4.98 2.15
N ASP A 13 5.63 4.74 3.06
CA ASP A 13 6.82 3.95 2.75
C ASP A 13 6.42 2.47 2.61
N LEU A 14 6.72 1.91 1.44
CA LEU A 14 6.45 0.52 1.11
C LEU A 14 7.73 -0.29 0.98
N ASP A 15 8.92 0.32 1.10
CA ASP A 15 10.19 -0.28 0.72
C ASP A 15 10.55 -1.51 1.55
N LEU A 16 10.15 -1.51 2.82
CA LEU A 16 10.39 -2.61 3.74
C LEU A 16 9.18 -3.53 3.94
N PHE A 17 8.06 -3.32 3.22
CA PHE A 17 6.87 -4.14 3.38
C PHE A 17 7.07 -5.58 2.84
N GLN A 18 6.82 -6.58 3.67
CA GLN A 18 6.96 -8.00 3.31
C GLN A 18 5.74 -8.79 3.78
N SER A 19 4.93 -9.28 2.85
CA SER A 19 3.78 -10.15 3.15
C SER A 19 4.13 -11.64 3.20
N GLY A 20 5.34 -12.02 2.79
CA GLY A 20 5.76 -13.40 2.55
C GLY A 20 5.36 -13.93 1.17
N THR A 21 4.68 -13.12 0.35
CA THR A 21 4.32 -13.45 -1.04
C THR A 21 4.87 -12.39 -1.99
N ASP A 22 5.99 -12.69 -2.67
CA ASP A 22 6.72 -11.72 -3.50
C ASP A 22 5.82 -11.03 -4.56
N SER A 23 4.90 -11.79 -5.18
CA SER A 23 4.00 -11.23 -6.20
C SER A 23 3.05 -10.17 -5.62
N LEU A 24 2.63 -10.30 -4.36
CA LEU A 24 1.80 -9.30 -3.69
C LEU A 24 2.62 -8.08 -3.28
N ASP A 25 3.84 -8.27 -2.79
CA ASP A 25 4.74 -7.18 -2.42
C ASP A 25 5.08 -6.31 -3.65
N GLN A 26 5.40 -6.97 -4.78
CA GLN A 26 5.65 -6.28 -6.05
C GLN A 26 4.39 -5.60 -6.60
N TRP A 27 3.23 -6.21 -6.44
CA TRP A 27 1.96 -5.59 -6.82
C TRP A 27 1.71 -4.32 -6.01
N LEU A 28 1.92 -4.35 -4.69
CA LEU A 28 1.73 -3.20 -3.81
C LEU A 28 2.63 -2.03 -4.24
N ARG A 29 3.91 -2.30 -4.48
CA ARG A 29 4.92 -1.29 -4.84
C ARG A 29 4.74 -0.71 -6.25
N ARG A 30 4.31 -1.52 -7.22
CA ARG A 30 4.34 -1.15 -8.64
C ARG A 30 2.97 -0.87 -9.25
N ARG A 31 1.88 -1.39 -8.66
CA ARG A 31 0.56 -1.39 -9.28
C ARG A 31 -0.53 -0.76 -8.43
N ALA A 32 -0.48 -0.89 -7.10
CA ALA A 32 -1.59 -0.46 -6.24
C ALA A 32 -2.01 1.02 -6.46
N ARG A 33 -1.05 1.95 -6.52
CA ARG A 33 -1.32 3.37 -6.79
C ARG A 33 -1.91 3.61 -8.18
N ALA A 34 -1.31 3.03 -9.22
CA ALA A 34 -1.81 3.17 -10.59
C ALA A 34 -3.23 2.59 -10.73
N ASN A 35 -3.50 1.45 -10.09
CA ASN A 35 -4.82 0.85 -10.06
C ASN A 35 -5.85 1.71 -9.31
N GLN A 36 -5.44 2.43 -8.28
CA GLN A 36 -6.31 3.38 -7.58
C GLN A 36 -6.66 4.57 -8.46
N VAL A 37 -5.69 5.11 -9.21
CA VAL A 37 -5.90 6.21 -10.16
C VAL A 37 -6.81 5.78 -11.33
N SER A 38 -6.63 4.57 -11.85
CA SER A 38 -7.45 4.05 -12.96
C SER A 38 -8.82 3.52 -12.53
N GLY A 39 -9.06 3.37 -11.22
CA GLY A 39 -10.29 2.79 -10.69
C GLY A 39 -10.35 1.25 -10.71
N ALA A 40 -9.26 0.58 -11.07
CA ALA A 40 -9.19 -0.88 -11.10
C ALA A 40 -9.22 -1.53 -9.70
N SER A 41 -8.70 -0.84 -8.68
CA SER A 41 -8.80 -1.30 -7.28
C SER A 41 -8.64 -0.16 -6.29
N ARG A 42 -9.18 -0.30 -5.07
CA ARG A 42 -8.86 0.57 -3.93
C ARG A 42 -8.00 -0.18 -2.93
N THR A 43 -6.91 0.43 -2.48
CA THR A 43 -6.00 -0.17 -1.50
C THR A 43 -6.03 0.65 -0.22
N TYR A 44 -6.31 -0.01 0.90
CA TYR A 44 -6.27 0.58 2.23
C TYR A 44 -5.10 -0.01 3.00
N VAL A 45 -4.40 0.81 3.77
CA VAL A 45 -3.23 0.43 4.56
C VAL A 45 -3.40 0.87 6.01
N ILE A 46 -2.79 0.10 6.90
CA ILE A 46 -2.53 0.50 8.28
C ILE A 46 -1.03 0.76 8.36
N ALA A 47 -0.64 1.95 8.78
CA ALA A 47 0.76 2.33 8.90
C ALA A 47 1.07 2.72 10.35
N GLU A 48 2.35 2.74 10.69
CA GLU A 48 2.77 3.39 11.92
C GLU A 48 2.42 4.89 11.83
N GLY A 49 1.75 5.40 12.85
CA GLY A 49 1.52 6.83 12.98
C GLY A 49 2.86 7.55 13.19
N THR A 50 3.01 8.70 12.55
CA THR A 50 4.09 9.67 12.82
C THR A 50 4.12 10.10 14.28
#